data_AF-A0A085NUC9-F1
#
_entry.id   AF-A0A085NUC9-F1
#
_cell.length_a   1.000
_cell.length_b   1.000
_cell.length_c   1.000
_cell.angle_alpha   90.00
_cell.angle_beta   90.00
_cell.angle_gamma   90.00
#
_symmetry.space_group_name_H-M   'P 1'
#
loop_
_entity.id
_entity.type
_entity.pdbx_description
1 polymer ?
#
loop_
_entity_poly.entity_id
_entity_poly.type
_entity_poly.pdbx_seq_one_letter_code
_entity_poly.pdbx_strand_id
1 'polypeptide(L)'
;MLMAIIREKKYEPEQVFNMDETGLFWKKMPSRTYLMKDVATPPGVKVQKDRVTLIMCGNAAGHTLKPGLIHKSANPRSLKNKNKNQLPVFWMRHPKSWITKALLSQWFQQCFVP
;
A
#
# COMPACT_ATOMS: atom_id res chain seq x y z
N MET A 1 2.87 25.81 -5.26
CA MET A 1 1.48 25.78 -5.78
C MET A 1 0.50 25.29 -4.72
N LEU A 2 0.62 24.04 -4.21
CA LEU A 2 -0.31 23.50 -3.19
C LEU A 2 -0.39 24.34 -1.90
N MET A 3 0.76 24.73 -1.32
CA MET A 3 0.79 25.54 -0.10
C MET A 3 0.12 26.92 -0.26
N ALA A 4 0.16 27.50 -1.47
CA ALA A 4 -0.53 28.75 -1.75
C ALA A 4 -2.05 28.55 -1.72
N ILE A 5 -2.55 27.48 -2.34
CA ILE A 5 -3.98 27.12 -2.32
C ILE A 5 -4.46 26.85 -0.89
N ILE A 6 -3.67 26.12 -0.08
CA ILE A 6 -4.01 25.83 1.32
C ILE A 6 -4.17 27.13 2.12
N ARG A 7 -3.24 28.07 1.96
CA ARG A 7 -3.29 29.37 2.66
C ARG A 7 -4.43 30.25 2.15
N GLU A 8 -4.60 30.36 0.83
CA GLU A 8 -5.62 31.18 0.19
C GLU A 8 -7.03 30.71 0.58
N LYS A 9 -7.28 29.40 0.53
CA LYS A 9 -8.57 28.81 0.89
C LYS A 9 -8.74 28.55 2.38
N LYS A 10 -7.71 28.85 3.19
CA LYS A 10 -7.70 28.66 4.65
C LYS A 10 -8.11 27.23 5.06
N TYR A 11 -7.55 26.23 4.39
CA TYR A 11 -7.79 24.85 4.78
C TYR A 11 -7.08 24.53 6.08
N GLU A 12 -7.79 23.87 6.99
CA GLU A 12 -7.25 23.39 8.24
C GLU A 12 -6.43 22.09 8.02
N PRO A 13 -5.49 21.76 8.92
CA PRO A 13 -4.70 20.53 8.87
C PRO A 13 -5.52 19.24 8.73
N GLU A 14 -6.76 19.24 9.22
CA GLU A 14 -7.71 18.13 9.19
C GLU A 14 -8.32 17.92 7.79
N GLN A 15 -8.36 18.96 6.96
CA GLN A 15 -9.12 18.98 5.70
C GLN A 15 -8.27 18.60 4.49
N VAL A 16 -6.95 18.65 4.62
CA VAL A 16 -6.01 18.36 3.51
C VAL A 16 -5.44 16.96 3.68
N PHE A 17 -5.95 16.03 2.88
CA PHE A 17 -5.44 14.67 2.82
C PHE A 17 -4.44 14.50 1.68
N ASN A 18 -3.35 13.80 1.97
CA ASN A 18 -2.46 13.26 0.96
C ASN A 18 -2.63 11.75 0.87
N MET A 19 -2.66 11.23 -0.35
CA MET A 19 -2.73 9.80 -0.62
C MET A 19 -1.57 9.40 -1.53
N ASP A 20 -0.93 8.28 -1.21
CA ASP A 20 0.12 7.73 -2.06
C ASP A 20 0.11 6.19 -2.09
N GLU A 21 0.72 5.64 -3.15
CA GLU A 21 0.94 4.21 -3.34
C GLU A 21 2.35 3.82 -2.88
N THR A 22 2.47 2.72 -2.13
CA THR A 22 3.77 2.10 -1.85
C THR A 22 3.77 0.59 -2.07
N GLY A 23 4.89 0.07 -2.56
CA GLY A 23 5.11 -1.37 -2.71
C GLY A 23 5.76 -1.97 -1.47
N LEU A 24 5.08 -2.91 -0.80
CA LEU A 24 5.62 -3.67 0.31
C LEU A 24 6.18 -5.02 -0.17
N PHE A 25 7.50 -5.17 -0.05
CA PHE A 25 8.25 -6.36 -0.46
C PHE A 25 8.58 -7.26 0.73
N TRP A 26 7.57 -7.95 1.26
CA TRP A 26 7.69 -8.71 2.51
C TRP A 26 8.59 -9.96 2.44
N LYS A 27 8.91 -10.47 1.24
CA LYS A 27 9.83 -11.61 1.05
C LYS A 27 11.20 -11.23 0.50
N LYS A 28 11.44 -9.93 0.28
CA LYS A 28 12.68 -9.49 -0.33
C LYS A 28 13.76 -9.41 0.73
N MET A 29 14.84 -10.17 0.55
CA MET A 29 16.03 -10.06 1.40
C MET A 29 16.70 -8.68 1.21
N PRO A 30 17.35 -8.13 2.25
CA PRO A 30 18.18 -6.94 2.12
C PRO A 30 19.24 -7.12 1.04
N SER A 31 19.50 -6.08 0.24
CA SER A 31 20.52 -6.12 -0.82
C SER A 31 21.96 -6.04 -0.31
N ARG A 32 22.16 -5.68 0.96
CA ARG A 32 23.46 -5.62 1.63
C ARG A 32 23.31 -6.17 3.05
N THR A 33 23.80 -7.38 3.26
CA THR A 33 24.06 -7.92 4.60
C THR A 33 25.52 -7.62 4.95
N TYR A 34 25.77 -6.79 5.97
CA TYR A 34 27.03 -6.77 6.73
C TYR A 34 27.14 -8.03 7.61
N LEU A 35 26.71 -9.19 7.09
CA LEU A 35 26.72 -10.46 7.79
C LEU A 35 27.49 -11.43 6.92
N MET A 36 28.72 -11.69 7.36
CA MET A 36 29.64 -12.78 7.00
C MET A 36 29.89 -12.99 5.50
N LYS A 37 31.17 -12.97 5.11
CA LYS A 37 31.67 -13.22 3.75
C LYS A 37 31.19 -14.56 3.12
N ASP A 38 30.55 -15.44 3.91
CA ASP A 38 30.14 -16.79 3.53
C ASP A 38 28.65 -16.97 3.20
N VAL A 39 27.81 -15.92 3.29
CA VAL A 39 26.40 -15.97 2.84
C VAL A 39 26.18 -15.05 1.64
N ALA A 40 27.03 -15.20 0.62
CA ALA A 40 26.68 -14.72 -0.70
C ALA A 40 25.42 -15.46 -1.16
N THR A 41 24.41 -14.74 -1.67
CA THR A 41 23.24 -15.36 -2.33
C THR A 41 23.76 -16.39 -3.35
N PRO A 42 23.43 -17.69 -3.21
CA PRO A 42 23.96 -18.71 -4.09
C PRO A 42 23.67 -18.36 -5.56
N PRO A 43 24.61 -18.64 -6.49
CA PRO A 43 24.35 -18.50 -7.92
C PRO A 43 23.04 -19.22 -8.28
N GLY A 44 22.08 -18.49 -8.85
CA GLY A 44 20.77 -19.04 -9.24
C GLY A 44 19.60 -18.74 -8.30
N VAL A 45 19.80 -18.11 -7.14
CA VAL A 45 18.68 -17.67 -6.28
C VAL A 45 18.03 -16.41 -6.87
N LYS A 46 16.87 -16.58 -7.51
CA LYS A 46 16.05 -15.46 -7.99
C LYS A 46 15.48 -14.68 -6.80
N VAL A 47 15.79 -13.38 -6.73
CA VAL A 47 15.20 -12.47 -5.74
C VAL A 47 13.67 -12.58 -5.80
N GLN A 48 13.05 -12.90 -4.67
CA GLN A 48 11.61 -13.03 -4.58
C GLN A 48 10.98 -11.63 -4.64
N LYS A 49 10.47 -11.26 -5.81
CA LYS A 49 9.78 -10.00 -6.09
C LYS A 49 8.30 -10.01 -5.65
N ASP A 50 7.93 -10.93 -4.75
CA ASP A 50 6.58 -10.96 -4.20
C ASP A 50 6.33 -9.65 -3.46
N ARG A 51 5.37 -8.88 -3.95
CA ARG A 51 4.98 -7.60 -3.37
C ARG A 51 3.47 -7.51 -3.24
N VAL A 52 3.04 -6.77 -2.23
CA VAL A 52 1.70 -6.20 -2.15
C VAL A 52 1.81 -4.70 -2.36
N THR A 53 0.83 -4.12 -3.01
CA THR A 53 0.73 -2.66 -3.11
C THR A 53 -0.18 -2.17 -1.98
N LEU A 54 0.22 -1.10 -1.31
CA LEU A 54 -0.55 -0.41 -0.29
C LEU A 54 -0.96 0.97 -0.81
N ILE A 55 -2.19 1.36 -0.51
CA ILE A 55 -2.70 2.72 -0.66
C ILE A 55 -2.84 3.27 0.76
N MET A 56 -2.12 4.35 1.05
CA MET A 56 -2.15 5.02 2.34
C MET A 56 -2.65 6.44 2.15
N CYS A 57 -3.51 6.90 3.04
CA CYS A 57 -4.02 8.27 3.01
C CYS A 57 -4.13 8.83 4.42
N GLY A 58 -3.67 10.07 4.60
CA GLY A 58 -3.76 10.76 5.87
C GLY A 58 -3.56 12.27 5.74
N ASN A 59 -3.76 12.97 6.84
CA ASN A 59 -3.67 14.43 6.91
C ASN A 59 -2.65 14.88 7.97
N ALA A 60 -2.44 16.19 8.09
CA ALA A 60 -1.47 16.76 9.02
C ALA A 60 -1.95 16.71 10.49
N ALA A 61 -3.24 16.51 10.73
CA ALA A 61 -3.81 16.30 12.07
C ALA A 61 -3.61 14.86 12.59
N GLY A 62 -3.06 13.96 11.78
CA GLY A 62 -2.81 12.56 12.15
C GLY A 62 -3.99 11.62 11.88
N HIS A 63 -5.06 12.08 11.23
CA HIS A 63 -6.11 11.19 10.75
C HIS A 63 -5.57 10.34 9.61
N THR A 64 -5.88 9.05 9.65
CA THR A 64 -5.54 8.09 8.60
C THR A 64 -6.80 7.37 8.16
N LEU A 65 -6.93 7.15 6.86
CA LEU A 65 -8.06 6.41 6.30
C LEU A 65 -7.74 4.92 6.21
N LYS A 66 -8.80 4.11 6.08
CA LYS A 66 -8.68 2.66 5.92
C LYS A 66 -7.73 2.35 4.75
N PRO A 67 -6.56 1.76 5.00
CA PRO A 67 -5.56 1.56 3.97
C PRO A 67 -6.04 0.55 2.92
N GLY A 68 -5.75 0.81 1.65
CA GLY A 68 -5.99 -0.14 0.57
C GLY A 68 -4.86 -1.17 0.47
N LEU A 69 -5.19 -2.43 0.22
CA LEU A 69 -4.19 -3.47 -0.03
C LEU A 69 -4.53 -4.22 -1.32
N ILE A 70 -3.63 -4.13 -2.28
CA ILE A 70 -3.73 -4.81 -3.57
C ILE A 70 -2.82 -6.03 -3.59
N HIS A 71 -3.44 -7.20 -3.72
CA HIS A 71 -2.74 -8.48 -3.78
C HIS A 71 -2.90 -9.16 -5.15
N LYS A 72 -1.92 -9.97 -5.56
CA LYS A 72 -1.94 -10.70 -6.84
C LYS A 72 -3.10 -11.69 -6.96
N SER A 73 -3.35 -12.43 -5.87
CA SER A 73 -4.44 -13.40 -5.75
C SER A 73 -5.63 -12.78 -5.03
N ALA A 74 -6.84 -13.07 -5.51
CA ALA A 74 -8.08 -12.68 -4.85
C ALA A 74 -8.18 -13.30 -3.44
N ASN A 75 -7.73 -14.55 -3.32
CA ASN A 75 -7.76 -15.32 -2.09
C ASN A 75 -6.44 -16.07 -1.92
N PRO A 76 -5.40 -15.46 -1.32
CA PRO A 76 -4.16 -16.16 -1.03
C PRO A 76 -4.41 -17.32 -0.07
N ARG A 77 -3.61 -18.39 -0.19
CA ARG A 77 -3.72 -19.57 0.67
C ARG A 77 -3.64 -19.24 2.16
N SER A 78 -2.86 -18.22 2.53
CA SER A 78 -2.74 -17.73 3.91
C SER A 78 -4.02 -17.11 4.47
N LEU A 79 -4.93 -16.66 3.61
CA LEU A 79 -6.22 -16.07 4.00
C LEU A 79 -7.42 -16.97 3.61
N LYS A 80 -7.16 -18.28 3.45
CA LYS A 80 -8.22 -19.26 3.19
C LYS A 80 -9.25 -19.19 4.33
N ASN A 81 -10.53 -19.21 3.96
CA ASN A 81 -11.68 -19.13 4.88
C ASN A 81 -11.74 -17.86 5.76
N LYS A 82 -10.95 -16.82 5.45
CA LYS A 82 -11.07 -15.50 6.11
C LYS A 82 -11.99 -14.58 5.31
N ASN A 83 -12.86 -13.86 6.01
CA ASN A 83 -13.67 -12.80 5.40
C ASN A 83 -12.79 -11.55 5.17
N LYS A 84 -12.72 -11.08 3.93
CA LYS A 84 -11.84 -9.96 3.54
C LYS A 84 -12.41 -8.62 4.02
N ASN A 85 -13.72 -8.54 4.20
CA ASN A 85 -14.39 -7.32 4.68
C ASN A 85 -14.08 -7.02 6.14
N GLN A 86 -13.74 -8.06 6.92
CA GLN A 86 -13.32 -7.94 8.31
C GLN A 86 -11.84 -7.56 8.48
N LEU A 87 -11.08 -7.49 7.39
CA LEU A 87 -9.69 -7.05 7.46
C LEU A 87 -9.63 -5.54 7.76
N PRO A 88 -8.59 -5.08 8.48
CA PRO A 88 -8.36 -3.65 8.72
C PRO A 88 -7.92 -2.90 7.46
N VAL A 89 -7.83 -3.58 6.33
CA VAL A 89 -7.48 -3.02 5.01
C VAL A 89 -8.65 -3.17 4.05
N PHE A 90 -8.74 -2.27 3.08
CA PHE A 90 -9.62 -2.43 1.93
C PHE A 90 -8.97 -3.40 0.93
N TRP A 91 -9.48 -4.63 0.87
CA TRP A 91 -8.89 -5.70 0.09
C TRP A 91 -9.23 -5.58 -1.40
N MET A 92 -8.18 -5.51 -2.22
CA MET A 92 -8.27 -5.41 -3.67
C MET A 92 -7.38 -6.44 -4.35
N ARG A 93 -7.69 -6.76 -5.60
CA ARG A 93 -6.93 -7.72 -6.40
C ARG A 93 -6.48 -7.10 -7.71
N HIS A 94 -5.20 -7.26 -8.02
CA HIS A 94 -4.67 -7.02 -9.37
C HIS A 94 -3.61 -8.07 -9.70
N PRO A 95 -3.64 -8.77 -10.85
CA PRO A 95 -2.68 -9.83 -11.16
C PRO A 95 -1.20 -9.44 -11.06
N LYS A 96 -0.88 -8.16 -11.32
CA LYS A 96 0.49 -7.62 -11.20
C LYS A 96 0.81 -7.04 -9.81
N SER A 97 -0.17 -6.95 -8.89
CA SER A 97 -0.09 -6.16 -7.65
C SER A 97 0.31 -4.70 -7.92
N TRP A 98 -0.45 -4.02 -8.78
CA TRP A 98 -0.26 -2.61 -9.16
C TRP A 98 -1.59 -1.89 -8.95
N ILE A 99 -1.55 -0.61 -8.65
CA ILE A 99 -2.76 0.21 -8.68
C ILE A 99 -3.26 0.40 -10.11
N THR A 100 -4.57 0.56 -10.25
CA THR A 100 -5.20 1.03 -11.50
C THR A 100 -6.17 2.14 -11.17
N LYS A 101 -6.55 2.95 -12.15
CA LYS A 101 -7.55 4.02 -11.96
C LYS A 101 -8.86 3.46 -11.38
N ALA A 102 -9.31 2.30 -11.87
CA ALA A 102 -10.53 1.66 -11.39
C ALA A 102 -10.43 1.24 -9.92
N LEU A 103 -9.32 0.59 -9.52
CA LEU A 103 -9.10 0.19 -8.12
C LEU A 103 -8.98 1.41 -7.20
N LEU A 104 -8.28 2.45 -7.65
CA LEU A 104 -8.17 3.68 -6.90
C LEU A 104 -9.53 4.36 -6.72
N SER A 105 -10.32 4.49 -7.79
CA SER A 105 -11.68 5.05 -7.72
C SER A 105 -12.58 4.23 -6.80
N GLN A 106 -12.49 2.90 -6.83
CA GLN A 106 -13.25 2.04 -5.92
C GLN A 106 -12.87 2.30 -4.46
N TRP A 107 -11.58 2.31 -4.12
CA TRP A 107 -11.12 2.62 -2.77
C TRP A 107 -11.53 4.03 -2.34
N PHE A 108 -11.41 5.02 -3.23
CA PHE A 108 -11.81 6.40 -2.95
C PHE A 108 -13.29 6.48 -2.56
N GLN A 109 -14.17 5.87 -3.36
CA GLN A 109 -15.61 5.90 -3.10
C GLN A 109 -16.02 5.11 -1.84
N GLN A 110 -15.28 4.07 -1.46
CA GLN A 110 -15.66 3.19 -0.34
C GLN A 110 -14.93 3.50 0.97
N CYS A 111 -13.85 4.27 0.94
CA CYS A 111 -13.00 4.52 2.10
C CYS A 111 -12.65 6.00 2.33
N PHE A 112 -12.70 6.84 1.29
CA PHE A 112 -12.39 8.27 1.41
C PHE A 112 -13.65 9.12 1.45
N VAL A 113 -14.60 8.84 0.55
CA VAL A 113 -15.89 9.55 0.52
C VAL A 113 -16.74 9.09 1.72
N PRO A 114 -17.35 10.02 2.49
CA PRO A 114 -18.29 9.70 3.57
C PRO A 114 -19.51 8.90 3.13
#